data_AF-A0A0P9MUR8-F1
#
_entry.id   AF-A0A0P9MUR8-F1
#
_cell.length_a   1.000
_cell.length_b   1.000
_cell.length_c   1.000
_cell.angle_alpha   90.00
_cell.angle_beta   90.00
_cell.angle_gamma   90.00
#
_symmetry.space_group_name_H-M   'P 1'
#
loop_
_entity.id
_entity.type
_entity.pdbx_description
1 polymer ?
#
loop_
_entity_poly.entity_id
_entity_poly.type
_entity_poly.pdbx_seq_one_letter_code
_entity_poly.pdbx_strand_id
1 'polypeptide(L)'
;MWSGDVNRASNQLFDAYFMQPEMREIFSDEGRVQGMLDFEAALARAQARVGLIPPEVVADIELSCDARLFDFDALAIAIGSAGNSAIPLVKALGKQIAARSAEAERYVHMGATSQDVMDSGLVLQLRRAIVLLERDLTRLADAMAEQAQRHAGTPLAG
;
A
#
# COMPACT_ATOMS: atom_id res chain seq x y z
N MET A 1 29.42 8.61 11.70
CA MET A 1 28.01 8.40 12.09
C MET A 1 27.15 9.13 11.07
N TRP A 2 27.00 8.53 9.89
CA TRP A 2 26.03 8.99 8.89
C TRP A 2 24.76 8.18 9.13
N SER A 3 23.78 8.78 9.80
CA SER A 3 22.40 8.30 9.71
C SER A 3 21.92 8.67 8.32
N GLY A 4 22.03 7.72 7.39
CA GLY A 4 21.37 7.84 6.11
C GLY A 4 19.87 7.71 6.34
N ASP A 5 19.13 8.79 6.18
CA ASP A 5 17.68 8.71 6.00
C ASP A 5 17.42 7.96 4.69
N VAL A 6 17.12 6.65 4.80
CA VAL A 6 16.90 5.71 3.69
C VAL A 6 15.52 5.90 3.04
N ASN A 7 14.97 7.12 3.06
CA ASN A 7 13.71 7.44 2.42
C ASN A 7 13.80 8.79 1.68
N ARG A 8 14.85 8.98 0.90
CA ARG A 8 14.85 10.07 -0.09
C ARG A 8 14.08 9.59 -1.31
N ALA A 9 12.80 9.97 -1.38
CA ALA A 9 12.04 9.92 -2.62
C ALA A 9 12.92 10.43 -3.78
N SER A 10 13.04 9.64 -4.84
CA SER A 10 13.65 10.09 -6.09
C SER A 10 12.92 11.36 -6.54
N ASN A 11 13.64 12.43 -6.87
CA ASN A 11 13.08 13.71 -7.32
C ASN A 11 12.41 14.61 -6.26
N GLN A 12 12.90 14.65 -5.02
CA GLN A 12 12.40 15.53 -3.93
C GLN A 12 11.95 16.94 -4.35
N LEU A 13 12.71 17.64 -5.19
CA LEU A 13 12.35 18.99 -5.68
C LEU A 13 11.07 18.99 -6.52
N PHE A 14 10.95 18.04 -7.45
CA PHE A 14 9.79 17.93 -8.33
C PHE A 14 8.61 17.31 -7.60
N ASP A 15 8.86 16.34 -6.72
CA ASP A 15 7.83 15.73 -5.89
C ASP A 15 7.14 16.77 -5.01
N ALA A 16 7.89 17.70 -4.41
CA ALA A 16 7.33 18.78 -3.61
C ALA A 16 6.39 19.70 -4.41
N TYR A 17 6.59 19.78 -5.73
CA TYR A 17 5.80 20.62 -6.62
C TYR A 17 4.63 19.86 -7.28
N PHE A 18 4.84 18.61 -7.68
CA PHE A 18 3.89 17.83 -8.47
C PHE A 18 3.10 16.79 -7.68
N MET A 19 3.54 16.43 -6.46
CA MET A 19 2.88 15.40 -5.66
C MET A 19 2.38 15.92 -4.33
N GLN A 20 1.11 15.65 -4.04
CA GLN A 20 0.58 15.85 -2.69
C GLN A 20 1.16 14.80 -1.73
N PRO A 21 1.48 15.17 -0.47
CA PRO A 21 2.10 14.26 0.50
C PRO A 21 1.32 12.94 0.68
N GLU A 22 0.00 12.99 0.78
CA GLU A 22 -0.87 11.83 0.99
C GLU A 22 -0.84 10.87 -0.20
N MET A 23 -0.80 11.41 -1.42
CA MET A 23 -0.68 10.60 -2.64
C MET A 23 0.70 9.96 -2.76
N ARG A 24 1.75 10.69 -2.35
CA ARG A 24 3.12 10.17 -2.30
C ARG A 24 3.24 9.01 -1.33
N GLU A 25 2.63 9.11 -0.15
CA GLU A 25 2.63 8.04 0.84
C GLU A 25 2.00 6.76 0.28
N ILE A 26 0.84 6.87 -0.39
CA ILE A 26 0.14 5.72 -0.99
C ILE A 26 1.02 4.99 -2.00
N PHE A 27 1.74 5.71 -2.87
CA PHE A 27 2.54 5.11 -3.95
C PHE A 27 4.03 4.96 -3.64
N SER A 28 4.44 5.23 -2.40
CA SER A 28 5.78 4.94 -1.91
C SER A 28 6.05 3.42 -1.87
N ASP A 29 7.31 3.03 -1.68
CA ASP A 29 7.66 1.62 -1.47
C ASP A 29 6.97 1.05 -0.23
N GLU A 30 6.89 1.83 0.85
CA GLU A 30 6.16 1.46 2.06
C GLU A 30 4.66 1.27 1.77
N GLY A 31 4.05 2.19 1.04
CA GLY A 31 2.64 2.08 0.63
C GLY A 31 2.36 0.86 -0.25
N ARG A 32 3.30 0.50 -1.13
CA ARG A 32 3.21 -0.69 -1.98
C ARG A 32 3.35 -1.97 -1.18
N VAL A 33 4.35 -2.06 -0.31
CA VAL A 33 4.53 -3.20 0.59
C VAL A 33 3.31 -3.34 1.49
N GLN A 34 2.83 -2.25 2.08
CA GLN A 34 1.64 -2.29 2.94
C GLN A 34 0.41 -2.78 2.17
N GLY A 35 0.17 -2.34 0.93
CA GLY A 35 -0.95 -2.83 0.13
C GLY A 35 -0.89 -4.35 -0.10
N MET A 36 0.30 -4.90 -0.36
CA MET A 36 0.50 -6.34 -0.49
C MET A 36 0.26 -7.08 0.85
N LEU A 37 0.71 -6.51 1.97
CA LEU A 37 0.47 -7.07 3.32
C LEU A 37 -1.01 -7.02 3.71
N ASP A 38 -1.72 -5.94 3.35
CA ASP A 38 -3.17 -5.80 3.57
C ASP A 38 -3.94 -6.91 2.84
N PHE A 39 -3.48 -7.31 1.64
CA PHE A 39 -4.02 -8.46 0.93
C PHE A 39 -3.77 -9.77 1.69
N GLU A 40 -2.55 -10.05 2.16
CA GLU A 40 -2.24 -11.29 2.89
C GLU A 40 -3.09 -11.43 4.17
N ALA A 41 -3.22 -10.34 4.92
CA ALA A 41 -4.11 -10.27 6.08
C ALA A 41 -5.58 -10.53 5.69
N ALA A 42 -6.06 -9.94 4.59
CA ALA A 42 -7.42 -10.15 4.11
C ALA A 42 -7.67 -11.58 3.61
N LEU A 43 -6.68 -12.19 2.96
CA LEU A 43 -6.72 -13.57 2.51
C LEU A 43 -6.84 -14.52 3.70
N ALA A 44 -5.99 -14.37 4.71
CA ALA A 44 -6.04 -15.19 5.94
C ALA A 44 -7.42 -15.07 6.63
N ARG A 45 -7.94 -13.84 6.80
CA ARG A 45 -9.31 -13.64 7.32
C ARG A 45 -10.36 -14.36 6.48
N ALA A 46 -10.29 -14.24 5.15
CA ALA A 46 -11.26 -14.85 4.25
C ALA A 46 -11.22 -16.39 4.33
N GLN A 47 -10.02 -16.96 4.37
CA GLN A 47 -9.81 -18.41 4.47
C GLN A 47 -10.29 -18.97 5.82
N ALA A 48 -10.04 -18.26 6.92
CA ALA A 48 -10.54 -18.66 8.23
C ALA A 48 -12.08 -18.66 8.27
N ARG A 49 -12.72 -17.64 7.68
CA ARG A 49 -14.20 -17.56 7.61
C ARG A 49 -14.85 -18.74 6.88
N VAL A 50 -14.15 -19.33 5.90
CA VAL A 50 -14.64 -20.50 5.15
C VAL A 50 -14.11 -21.82 5.71
N GLY A 51 -13.38 -21.80 6.84
CA GLY A 51 -12.85 -22.98 7.52
C GLY A 51 -11.64 -23.62 6.83
N LEU A 52 -10.95 -22.90 5.95
CA LEU A 52 -9.77 -23.42 5.24
C LEU A 52 -8.49 -23.35 6.10
N ILE A 53 -8.38 -22.36 6.99
CA ILE A 53 -7.29 -22.24 7.98
C ILE A 53 -7.87 -22.11 9.39
N PRO A 54 -7.13 -22.50 10.44
CA PRO A 54 -7.59 -22.34 11.82
C PRO A 54 -7.75 -20.86 12.20
N PRO A 55 -8.90 -20.41 12.76
CA PRO A 55 -9.12 -18.99 13.08
C PRO A 55 -8.08 -18.38 14.04
N GLU A 56 -7.47 -19.19 14.90
CA GLU A 56 -6.46 -18.78 15.87
C GLU A 56 -5.16 -18.26 15.24
N VAL A 57 -4.85 -18.64 14.00
CA VAL A 57 -3.60 -18.19 13.33
C VAL A 57 -3.74 -16.80 12.71
N VAL A 58 -4.97 -16.32 12.52
CA VAL A 58 -5.25 -15.08 11.78
C VAL A 58 -4.60 -13.87 12.48
N ALA A 59 -4.71 -13.79 13.80
CA ALA A 59 -4.17 -12.66 14.56
C ALA A 59 -2.65 -12.53 14.41
N ASP A 60 -1.91 -13.65 14.40
CA ASP A 60 -0.46 -13.65 14.23
C ASP A 60 -0.05 -13.20 12.82
N ILE A 61 -0.81 -13.61 11.80
CA ILE A 61 -0.60 -13.16 10.41
C ILE A 61 -0.86 -11.65 10.31
N GLU A 62 -1.99 -11.17 10.81
CA GLU A 62 -2.37 -9.75 10.78
C GLU A 62 -1.37 -8.85 11.50
N LEU A 63 -0.92 -9.26 12.70
CA LEU A 63 0.08 -8.52 13.47
C LEU A 63 1.46 -8.46 12.80
N SER A 64 1.69 -9.31 11.81
CA SER A 64 2.93 -9.35 11.02
C SER A 64 2.80 -8.58 9.70
N CYS A 65 1.60 -8.18 9.32
CA CYS A 65 1.28 -7.43 8.09
C CYS A 65 1.42 -5.91 8.29
N ASP A 66 2.60 -5.48 8.77
CA ASP A 66 2.97 -4.07 8.94
C ASP A 66 4.29 -3.80 8.21
N ALA A 67 4.25 -2.92 7.20
CA ALA A 67 5.39 -2.61 6.34
C ALA A 67 6.61 -2.12 7.12
N ARG A 68 6.41 -1.49 8.29
CA ARG A 68 7.50 -0.98 9.16
C ARG A 68 8.33 -2.09 9.81
N LEU A 69 7.86 -3.34 9.76
CA LEU A 69 8.58 -4.51 10.27
C LEU A 69 9.63 -5.04 9.27
N PHE A 70 9.71 -4.47 8.07
CA PHE A 70 10.52 -4.99 6.98
C PHE A 70 11.74 -4.12 6.68
N ASP A 71 12.84 -4.78 6.33
CA ASP A 71 14.04 -4.15 5.81
C ASP A 71 13.90 -3.95 4.29
N PHE A 72 13.71 -2.71 3.87
CA PHE A 72 13.47 -2.34 2.48
C PHE A 72 14.71 -2.51 1.60
N ASP A 73 15.92 -2.33 2.14
CA ASP A 73 17.16 -2.53 1.38
C ASP A 73 17.34 -4.03 1.07
N ALA A 74 17.12 -4.88 2.07
CA ALA A 74 17.17 -6.33 1.90
C ALA A 74 16.08 -6.83 0.95
N LEU A 75 14.85 -6.28 1.05
CA LEU A 75 13.77 -6.59 0.13
C LEU A 75 14.10 -6.17 -1.30
N ALA A 76 14.60 -4.96 -1.52
CA ALA A 76 14.93 -4.46 -2.86
C ALA A 76 15.93 -5.37 -3.59
N ILE A 77 16.99 -5.80 -2.89
CA ILE A 77 17.99 -6.75 -3.43
C ILE A 77 17.32 -8.08 -3.80
N ALA A 78 16.47 -8.61 -2.91
CA ALA A 78 15.80 -9.88 -3.12
C ALA A 78 14.77 -9.81 -4.28
N ILE A 79 14.07 -8.70 -4.43
CA ILE A 79 13.13 -8.41 -5.52
C ILE A 79 13.86 -8.35 -6.86
N GLY A 80 14.97 -7.61 -6.93
CA GLY A 80 15.81 -7.57 -8.13
C GLY A 80 16.31 -8.95 -8.55
N SER A 81 16.60 -9.83 -7.57
CA SER A 81 17.05 -11.19 -7.83
C SER A 81 15.93 -12.14 -8.26
N ALA A 82 14.71 -11.98 -7.71
CA ALA A 82 13.57 -12.84 -7.96
C ALA A 82 12.75 -12.45 -9.21
N GLY A 83 12.94 -11.23 -9.73
CA GLY A 83 12.20 -10.71 -10.88
C GLY A 83 10.74 -10.35 -10.60
N ASN A 84 10.30 -10.37 -9.33
CA ASN A 84 8.98 -9.92 -8.88
C ASN A 84 9.00 -9.55 -7.38
N SER A 85 8.02 -8.77 -6.93
CA SER A 85 7.94 -8.32 -5.53
C SER A 85 7.29 -9.33 -4.57
N ALA A 86 6.44 -10.22 -5.07
CA ALA A 86 5.67 -11.14 -4.25
C ALA A 86 6.54 -12.18 -3.52
N ILE A 87 7.36 -12.93 -4.26
CA ILE A 87 8.11 -14.05 -3.68
C ILE A 87 9.01 -13.60 -2.52
N PRO A 88 9.83 -12.52 -2.66
CA PRO A 88 10.65 -12.05 -1.56
C PRO A 88 9.84 -11.51 -0.39
N LEU A 89 8.74 -10.79 -0.66
CA LEU A 89 7.89 -10.23 0.41
C LEU A 89 7.22 -11.34 1.21
N VAL A 90 6.59 -12.32 0.55
CA VAL A 90 5.94 -13.46 1.22
C VAL A 90 6.95 -14.26 2.05
N LYS A 91 8.17 -14.46 1.53
CA LYS A 91 9.25 -15.11 2.28
C LYS A 91 9.66 -14.30 3.51
N ALA A 92 9.76 -12.97 3.39
CA ALA A 92 10.08 -12.11 4.52
C ALA A 92 8.93 -12.12 5.55
N LEU A 93 7.68 -12.09 5.09
CA LEU A 93 6.49 -12.12 5.94
C LEU A 93 6.41 -13.44 6.71
N GLY A 94 6.65 -14.58 6.05
CA GLY A 94 6.75 -15.88 6.71
C GLY A 94 7.76 -15.89 7.86
N LYS A 95 8.94 -15.29 7.67
CA LYS A 95 9.93 -15.15 8.76
C LYS A 95 9.42 -14.29 9.92
N GLN A 96 8.73 -13.18 9.62
CA GLN A 96 8.13 -12.32 10.65
C GLN A 96 7.05 -13.05 11.45
N ILE A 97 6.21 -13.82 10.76
CA ILE A 97 5.17 -14.64 11.39
C ILE A 97 5.79 -15.76 12.23
N ALA A 98 6.78 -16.48 11.71
CA ALA A 98 7.44 -17.58 12.41
C ALA A 98 8.10 -17.15 13.74
N ALA A 99 8.56 -15.90 13.82
CA ALA A 99 9.09 -15.33 15.06
C ALA A 99 8.01 -15.18 16.16
N ARG A 100 6.73 -15.16 15.78
CA ARG A 100 5.57 -15.12 16.68
C ARG A 100 4.92 -16.49 16.85
N SER A 101 4.66 -17.17 15.72
CA SER A 101 3.90 -18.41 15.65
C SER A 101 4.35 -19.22 14.42
N ALA A 102 5.08 -20.30 14.69
CA ALA A 102 5.50 -21.24 13.65
C ALA A 102 4.32 -21.99 13.02
N GLU A 103 3.18 -22.08 13.71
CA GLU A 103 1.97 -22.67 13.13
C GLU A 103 1.32 -21.70 12.13
N ALA A 104 1.24 -20.41 12.45
CA ALA A 104 0.67 -19.41 11.56
C ALA A 104 1.46 -19.23 10.25
N GLU A 105 2.78 -19.37 10.30
CA GLU A 105 3.65 -19.28 9.11
C GLU A 105 3.29 -20.29 8.02
N ARG A 106 2.73 -21.45 8.38
CA ARG A 106 2.33 -22.49 7.42
C ARG A 106 1.16 -22.07 6.54
N TYR A 107 0.37 -21.09 6.97
CA TYR A 107 -0.87 -20.70 6.32
C TYR A 107 -0.77 -19.38 5.56
N VAL A 108 0.30 -18.60 5.76
CA VAL A 108 0.46 -17.33 5.01
C VAL A 108 0.59 -17.61 3.52
N HIS A 109 -0.05 -16.78 2.69
CA HIS A 109 -0.07 -16.91 1.23
C HIS A 109 -0.61 -18.26 0.71
N MET A 110 -1.29 -19.06 1.54
CA MET A 110 -1.74 -20.39 1.15
C MET A 110 -2.74 -20.31 -0.01
N GLY A 111 -2.42 -20.98 -1.12
CA GLY A 111 -3.30 -21.06 -2.30
C GLY A 111 -3.37 -19.79 -3.15
N ALA A 112 -2.62 -18.75 -2.82
CA ALA A 112 -2.46 -17.57 -3.67
C ALA A 112 -1.24 -17.70 -4.59
N THR A 113 -1.22 -16.92 -5.66
CA THR A 113 -0.05 -16.72 -6.53
C THR A 113 0.52 -15.32 -6.39
N SER A 114 1.72 -15.10 -6.93
CA SER A 114 2.39 -13.80 -6.93
C SER A 114 1.52 -12.67 -7.49
N GLN A 115 0.73 -12.93 -8.53
CA GLN A 115 -0.14 -11.91 -9.13
C GLN A 115 -1.29 -11.52 -8.20
N ASP A 116 -1.83 -12.46 -7.42
CA ASP A 116 -2.95 -12.17 -6.52
C ASP A 116 -2.56 -11.10 -5.50
N VAL A 117 -1.38 -11.25 -4.88
CA VAL A 117 -0.89 -10.30 -3.87
C VAL A 117 -0.43 -8.98 -4.49
N MET A 118 0.26 -9.00 -5.64
CA MET A 118 0.73 -7.78 -6.30
C MET A 118 -0.45 -6.93 -6.81
N ASP A 119 -1.36 -7.54 -7.56
CA ASP A 119 -2.44 -6.80 -8.21
C ASP A 119 -3.52 -6.39 -7.21
N SER A 120 -3.88 -7.27 -6.27
CA SER A 120 -4.83 -6.89 -5.21
C SER A 120 -4.25 -5.81 -4.29
N GLY A 121 -2.95 -5.89 -3.97
CA GLY A 121 -2.27 -4.84 -3.21
C GLY A 121 -2.29 -3.50 -3.94
N LEU A 122 -2.04 -3.50 -5.26
CA LEU A 122 -2.17 -2.31 -6.10
C LEU A 122 -3.61 -1.78 -6.10
N VAL A 123 -4.63 -2.64 -6.20
CA VAL A 123 -6.03 -2.22 -6.14
C VAL A 123 -6.37 -1.55 -4.80
N LEU A 124 -5.82 -2.05 -3.68
CA LEU A 124 -5.97 -1.41 -2.37
C LEU A 124 -5.30 -0.02 -2.32
N GLN A 125 -4.11 0.13 -2.93
CA GLN A 125 -3.48 1.45 -3.10
C GLN A 125 -4.34 2.39 -3.95
N LEU A 126 -4.81 1.92 -5.11
CA LEU A 126 -5.67 2.70 -6.02
C LEU A 126 -6.96 3.14 -5.33
N ARG A 127 -7.58 2.28 -4.53
CA ARG A 127 -8.78 2.62 -3.75
C ARG A 127 -8.49 3.77 -2.77
N ARG A 128 -7.35 3.74 -2.06
CA ARG A 128 -6.93 4.86 -1.18
C ARG A 128 -6.71 6.15 -1.99
N ALA A 129 -6.10 6.05 -3.17
CA ALA A 129 -5.85 7.20 -4.03
C ALA A 129 -7.13 7.83 -4.58
N ILE A 130 -8.12 7.02 -4.97
CA ILE A 130 -9.41 7.49 -5.49
C ILE A 130 -10.13 8.34 -4.42
N VAL A 131 -10.10 7.93 -3.16
CA VAL A 131 -10.70 8.73 -2.06
C VAL A 131 -10.09 10.13 -1.97
N LEU A 132 -8.78 10.27 -2.17
CA LEU A 132 -8.12 11.58 -2.19
C LEU A 132 -8.54 12.41 -3.42
N LEU A 133 -8.63 11.77 -4.59
CA LEU A 133 -9.05 12.43 -5.83
C LEU A 133 -10.50 12.92 -5.73
N GLU A 134 -11.42 12.11 -5.22
CA GLU A 134 -12.83 12.48 -5.03
C GLU A 134 -12.98 13.68 -4.08
N ARG A 135 -12.23 13.68 -2.98
CA ARG A 135 -12.17 14.82 -2.04
C ARG A 135 -11.70 16.09 -2.75
N ASP A 136 -10.64 16.00 -3.54
CA ASP A 136 -10.02 17.15 -4.19
C ASP A 136 -10.90 17.69 -5.33
N LEU A 137 -11.50 16.80 -6.11
CA LEU A 137 -12.46 17.16 -7.16
C LEU A 137 -13.70 17.83 -6.59
N THR A 138 -14.21 17.37 -5.44
CA THR A 138 -15.34 18.00 -4.76
C THR A 138 -14.99 19.44 -4.36
N ARG A 139 -13.83 19.64 -3.71
CA ARG A 139 -13.36 20.99 -3.31
C ARG A 139 -13.18 21.92 -4.51
N LEU A 140 -12.64 21.41 -5.61
CA LEU A 140 -12.46 22.17 -6.84
C LEU A 140 -13.81 22.56 -7.45
N ALA A 141 -14.75 21.61 -7.52
CA ALA A 141 -16.09 21.86 -8.05
C ALA A 141 -16.81 22.96 -7.24
N ASP A 142 -16.74 22.90 -5.91
CA ASP A 142 -17.33 23.91 -5.03
C ASP A 142 -16.71 25.30 -5.27
N ALA A 143 -15.38 25.38 -5.35
CA ALA A 143 -14.68 26.64 -5.61
C ALA A 143 -15.02 27.20 -7.00
N MET A 144 -15.09 26.35 -8.03
CA MET A 144 -15.47 26.77 -9.38
C MET A 144 -16.93 27.26 -9.43
N ALA A 145 -17.85 26.57 -8.75
CA ALA A 145 -19.24 26.99 -8.65
C ALA A 145 -19.35 28.36 -7.97
N GLU A 146 -18.56 28.61 -6.91
CA GLU A 146 -18.49 29.91 -6.25
C GLU A 146 -17.99 31.02 -7.19
N GLN A 147 -16.91 30.76 -7.95
CA GLN A 147 -16.40 31.74 -8.93
C GLN A 147 -17.40 32.02 -10.05
N ALA A 148 -18.04 30.97 -10.57
CA ALA A 148 -19.06 31.10 -11.60
C ALA A 148 -20.23 31.97 -11.12
N GLN A 149 -20.71 31.74 -9.90
CA GLN A 149 -21.78 32.55 -9.32
C GLN A 149 -21.35 34.00 -9.07
N ARG A 150 -20.12 34.22 -8.57
CA ARG A 150 -19.57 35.56 -8.33
C ARG A 150 -19.48 36.38 -9.62
N HIS A 151 -19.08 35.75 -10.73
CA HIS A 151 -18.83 36.42 -12.00
C HIS A 151 -19.96 36.28 -13.02
N ALA A 152 -21.12 35.73 -12.65
CA ALA A 152 -22.25 35.52 -13.55
C ALA A 152 -22.71 36.79 -14.30
N GLY A 153 -22.57 37.97 -13.68
CA GLY A 153 -22.88 39.27 -14.30
C GLY A 153 -21.67 40.05 -14.82
N THR A 154 -20.45 39.47 -14.77
CA THR A 154 -19.23 40.15 -15.23
C THR A 154 -19.13 40.02 -16.76
N PRO A 155 -19.19 41.11 -17.54
CA PRO A 155 -19.05 41.01 -18.99
C PRO A 155 -17.64 40.53 -19.38
N LEU A 156 -17.57 39.66 -20.40
CA LEU A 156 -16.34 39.10 -20.96
C LEU A 156 -16.40 39.15 -22.49
N ALA A 157 -15.31 39.57 -23.12
CA ALA A 157 -15.14 39.42 -24.57
C ALA A 157 -14.86 37.95 -24.88
N GLY A 158 -15.67 37.34 -25.76
CA GLY A 158 -15.54 35.95 -26.19
C GLY A 158 -14.53 35.74 -27.31
#